data_AF-A0A536TJ95-F1
#
_entry.id   AF-A0A536TJ95-F1
#
_cell.length_a   1.000
_cell.length_b   1.000
_cell.length_c   1.000
_cell.angle_alpha   90.00
_cell.angle_beta   90.00
_cell.angle_gamma   90.00
#
_symmetry.space_group_name_H-M   'P 1'
#
loop_
_entity.id
_entity.type
_entity.pdbx_description
1 polymer ?
#
loop_
_entity_poly.entity_id
_entity_poly.type
_entity_poly.pdbx_seq_one_letter_code
_entity_poly.pdbx_strand_id
1 'polypeptide(L)'
;RMISNRGLKVGDALESKTMVLEALDNAEGTPREIVVLNAGAALYVANVAASIAEGIEQARQTVASGAAKAKLEQFVATTRKLALTPG
;
A
#
# COMPACT_ATOMS: atom_id res chain seq x y z
N ARG A 1 9.66 -6.67 -18.19
CA ARG A 1 8.37 -7.02 -18.85
C ARG A 1 7.43 -5.82 -18.68
N MET A 2 6.97 -5.17 -19.76
CA MET A 2 5.99 -4.08 -19.65
C MET A 2 4.65 -4.66 -19.20
N ILE A 3 4.16 -4.20 -18.04
CA ILE A 3 2.84 -4.58 -17.52
C ILE A 3 1.83 -3.54 -18.02
N SER A 4 0.76 -3.99 -18.67
CA SER A 4 -0.28 -3.11 -19.23
C SER A 4 -1.04 -2.38 -18.11
N ASN A 5 -1.29 -1.07 -18.28
CA ASN A 5 -2.07 -0.26 -17.33
C ASN A 5 -3.54 -0.67 -17.21
N ARG A 6 -4.03 -1.57 -18.07
CA ARG A 6 -5.41 -2.08 -18.01
C ARG A 6 -5.74 -2.71 -16.66
N GLY A 7 -4.75 -3.32 -15.99
CA GLY A 7 -4.92 -3.91 -14.67
C GLY A 7 -5.02 -2.90 -13.51
N LEU A 8 -5.04 -1.59 -13.78
CA LEU A 8 -5.18 -0.54 -12.77
C LEU A 8 -6.43 0.33 -12.96
N LYS A 9 -7.25 0.07 -13.99
CA LYS A 9 -8.49 0.80 -14.21
C LYS A 9 -9.59 0.24 -13.30
N VAL A 10 -10.33 1.14 -12.65
CA VAL A 10 -11.50 0.84 -11.81
C VAL A 10 -12.64 1.79 -12.18
N GLY A 11 -13.89 1.33 -12.03
CA GLY A 11 -15.10 2.05 -12.36
C GLY A 11 -15.65 2.92 -11.23
N ASP A 12 -15.38 2.57 -9.97
CA ASP A 12 -15.88 3.31 -8.81
C ASP A 12 -14.97 3.21 -7.56
N ALA A 13 -15.43 3.80 -6.45
CA ALA A 13 -14.72 3.80 -5.17
C ALA A 13 -14.67 2.42 -4.50
N LEU A 14 -15.67 1.56 -4.71
CA LEU A 14 -15.69 0.22 -4.13
C LEU A 14 -14.68 -0.68 -4.82
N GLU A 15 -14.61 -0.63 -6.15
CA GLU A 15 -13.60 -1.32 -6.95
C GLU A 15 -12.19 -0.82 -6.63
N SER A 16 -12.00 0.50 -6.50
CA SER A 16 -10.73 1.09 -6.05
C SER A 16 -10.29 0.56 -4.68
N LYS A 17 -11.22 0.53 -3.72
CA LYS A 17 -10.95 -0.04 -2.39
C LYS A 17 -10.54 -1.51 -2.49
N THR A 18 -11.26 -2.32 -3.27
CA THR A 18 -10.93 -3.74 -3.46
C THR A 18 -9.51 -3.89 -4.01
N MET A 19 -9.16 -3.14 -5.06
CA MET A 19 -7.84 -3.19 -5.67
C MET A 19 -6.71 -2.78 -4.71
N VAL A 20 -6.93 -1.76 -3.87
CA VAL A 20 -5.97 -1.39 -2.82
C VAL A 20 -5.81 -2.53 -1.81
N LEU A 21 -6.91 -3.13 -1.36
CA LEU A 21 -6.86 -4.24 -0.42
C LEU A 21 -6.13 -5.46 -1.00
N GLU A 22 -6.35 -5.80 -2.27
CA GLU A 22 -5.59 -6.85 -2.97
C GLU A 22 -4.08 -6.59 -2.94
N ALA A 23 -3.65 -5.36 -3.21
CA ALA A 23 -2.24 -4.99 -3.13
C ALA A 23 -1.68 -5.15 -1.71
N LEU A 24 -2.44 -4.76 -0.69
CA LEU A 24 -2.03 -4.87 0.72
C LEU A 24 -2.10 -6.31 1.27
N ASP A 25 -2.94 -7.16 0.68
CA ASP A 25 -3.01 -8.61 0.93
C ASP A 25 -1.91 -9.41 0.20
N ASN A 26 -0.93 -8.71 -0.39
CA ASN A 26 0.18 -9.29 -1.13
C ASN A 26 -0.26 -10.13 -2.35
N ALA A 27 -1.47 -9.90 -2.89
CA ALA A 27 -1.92 -10.58 -4.09
C ALA A 27 -0.99 -10.27 -5.27
N GLU A 28 -0.59 -11.29 -6.01
CA GLU A 28 0.27 -11.10 -7.18
C GLU A 28 -0.47 -10.32 -8.26
N GLY A 29 0.10 -9.21 -8.71
CA GLY A 29 -0.48 -8.44 -9.80
C GLY A 29 0.02 -7.01 -9.91
N THR A 30 -0.40 -6.34 -10.98
CA THR A 30 -0.08 -4.93 -11.26
C THR A 30 -0.36 -4.00 -10.07
N PRO A 31 -1.47 -4.14 -9.31
CA PRO A 31 -1.73 -3.29 -8.14
C PRO A 31 -0.63 -3.38 -7.09
N ARG A 32 -0.18 -4.59 -6.72
CA ARG A 32 0.92 -4.76 -5.77
C ARG A 32 2.21 -4.13 -6.28
N GLU A 33 2.57 -4.39 -7.54
CA GLU A 33 3.84 -3.91 -8.09
C GLU A 33 3.90 -2.38 -8.17
N ILE A 34 2.81 -1.70 -8.54
CA ILE A 34 2.79 -0.22 -8.57
C ILE A 34 2.79 0.39 -7.16
N VAL A 35 2.13 -0.25 -6.19
CA VAL A 35 2.14 0.18 -4.78
C VAL A 35 3.54 0.04 -4.20
N VAL A 36 4.17 -1.12 -4.36
CA VAL A 36 5.55 -1.38 -3.89
C VAL A 36 6.54 -0.41 -4.52
N LEU A 37 6.42 -0.12 -5.82
CA LEU A 37 7.28 0.84 -6.51
C LEU A 37 7.18 2.25 -5.89
N ASN A 38 5.96 2.79 -5.75
CA ASN A 38 5.76 4.13 -5.21
C ASN A 38 6.09 4.22 -3.72
N ALA A 39 5.74 3.21 -2.93
CA ALA A 39 6.09 3.13 -1.52
C ALA A 39 7.61 3.08 -1.34
N GLY A 40 8.32 2.31 -2.17
CA GLY A 40 9.78 2.25 -2.14
C GLY A 40 10.44 3.58 -2.47
N ALA A 41 9.94 4.30 -3.48
CA ALA A 41 10.41 5.66 -3.78
C ALA A 41 10.13 6.63 -2.61
N ALA A 42 8.97 6.52 -1.96
CA ALA A 42 8.63 7.33 -0.78
C ALA A 42 9.56 7.05 0.41
N LEU A 43 9.89 5.77 0.67
CA LEU A 43 10.85 5.38 1.72
C LEU A 43 12.25 5.97 1.47
N TYR A 44 12.69 5.98 0.21
CA TYR A 44 13.94 6.63 -0.17
C TYR A 44 13.91 8.14 0.07
N VAL A 45 12.88 8.84 -0.45
CA VAL A 45 12.73 10.30 -0.28
C VAL A 45 12.61 10.71 1.20
N ALA A 46 12.05 9.84 2.04
CA ALA A 46 11.93 10.04 3.48
C ALA A 46 13.21 9.72 4.26
N ASN A 47 14.33 9.38 3.60
CA ASN A 47 15.59 8.92 4.22
C ASN A 47 15.44 7.66 5.09
N VAL A 48 14.45 6.80 4.82
CA VAL A 48 14.26 5.50 5.50
C VAL A 48 15.05 4.39 4.82
N ALA A 49 15.25 4.49 3.50
CA ALA A 49 16.09 3.58 2.71
C ALA A 49 17.22 4.37 2.02
N ALA A 50 18.40 3.76 1.87
CA ALA A 50 19.57 4.41 1.27
C ALA A 50 19.49 4.51 -0.26
N SER A 51 18.56 3.79 -0.89
CA SER A 51 18.30 3.87 -2.33
C SER A 51 16.84 3.52 -2.66
N ILE A 52 16.39 3.86 -3.87
CA ILE A 52 15.07 3.45 -4.37
C ILE A 52 14.95 1.91 -4.40
N ALA A 53 16.02 1.21 -4.80
CA ALA A 53 16.01 -0.26 -4.87
C ALA A 53 15.83 -0.88 -3.48
N GLU A 54 16.53 -0.37 -2.46
CA GLU A 54 16.35 -0.79 -1.08
C GLU A 54 14.94 -0.45 -0.57
N GLY A 55 14.43 0.74 -0.88
CA GLY A 55 13.06 1.13 -0.52
C GLY A 55 12.02 0.19 -1.11
N ILE A 56 12.17 -0.21 -2.38
CA ILE A 56 11.29 -1.18 -3.04
C ILE A 56 11.31 -2.52 -2.30
N GLU A 57 12.49 -2.99 -1.90
CA GLU A 57 12.61 -4.25 -1.15
C GLU A 57 11.94 -4.15 0.22
N GLN A 58 12.21 -3.09 0.98
CA GLN A 58 11.55 -2.85 2.27
C GLN A 58 10.02 -2.75 2.12
N ALA A 59 9.52 -2.06 1.09
CA ALA A 59 8.09 -1.97 0.81
C ALA A 59 7.48 -3.35 0.48
N ARG A 60 8.17 -4.16 -0.33
CA ARG A 60 7.75 -5.52 -0.67
C ARG A 60 7.67 -6.40 0.58
N GLN A 61 8.67 -6.35 1.45
CA GLN A 61 8.68 -7.09 2.72
C GLN A 61 7.56 -6.62 3.67
N THR A 62 7.29 -5.32 3.70
CA THR A 62 6.20 -4.74 4.52
C THR A 62 4.82 -5.20 4.06
N VAL A 63 4.61 -5.33 2.74
CA VAL A 63 3.38 -5.91 2.17
C VAL A 63 3.33 -7.42 2.43
N ALA A 64 4.40 -8.16 2.14
CA ALA A 64 4.44 -9.61 2.26
C ALA A 64 4.25 -10.11 3.71
N SER A 65 4.73 -9.35 4.70
CA SER A 65 4.54 -9.66 6.12
C SER A 65 3.13 -9.33 6.65
N GLY A 66 2.29 -8.67 5.86
CA GLY A 66 0.96 -8.18 6.28
C GLY A 66 1.00 -6.90 7.13
N ALA A 67 2.18 -6.36 7.43
CA ALA A 67 2.33 -5.16 8.25
C ALA A 67 1.64 -3.94 7.63
N ALA A 68 1.64 -3.81 6.30
CA ALA A 68 0.95 -2.73 5.60
C ALA A 68 -0.58 -2.77 5.84
N LYS A 69 -1.20 -3.94 5.72
CA LYS A 69 -2.64 -4.12 5.98
C LYS A 69 -2.99 -3.91 7.45
N ALA A 70 -2.19 -4.47 8.36
CA ALA A 70 -2.36 -4.25 9.79
C ALA A 70 -2.29 -2.75 10.15
N LYS A 71 -1.44 -1.97 9.46
CA LYS A 71 -1.34 -0.52 9.68
C LYS A 71 -2.60 0.22 9.22
N LEU A 72 -3.20 -0.18 8.09
CA LEU A 72 -4.49 0.35 7.64
C LEU A 72 -5.59 0.09 8.67
N GLU A 73 -5.68 -1.14 9.18
CA GLU A 73 -6.66 -1.52 10.20
C GLU A 73 -6.48 -0.71 11.50
N GLN A 74 -5.23 -0.55 11.94
CA GLN A 74 -4.88 0.30 13.09
C GLN A 74 -5.33 1.74 12.88
N PHE A 75 -5.07 2.31 11.69
CA PHE A 75 -5.48 3.68 11.35
C PHE A 75 -7.01 3.84 11.42
N VAL A 76 -7.76 2.90 10.83
CA VAL A 76 -9.23 2.91 10.87
C VAL A 76 -9.76 2.80 12.30
N ALA A 77 -9.22 1.88 13.11
CA ALA A 77 -9.62 1.73 14.50
C ALA A 77 -9.34 2.99 15.32
N THR A 78 -8.16 3.59 15.13
CA THR A 78 -7.73 4.80 15.83
C THR A 78 -8.62 5.99 15.50
N THR A 79 -8.85 6.24 14.20
CA THR A 79 -9.68 7.38 13.76
C THR A 79 -11.13 7.26 14.20
N ARG A 80 -11.69 6.05 14.21
CA ARG A 80 -13.03 5.78 14.79
C ARG A 80 -13.08 6.08 16.27
N LYS A 81 -12.08 5.66 17.05
CA LYS A 81 -12.00 5.96 18.49
C LYS A 81 -11.95 7.47 18.74
N LEU A 82 -11.14 8.20 17.98
CA LEU A 82 -11.01 9.65 18.11
C LEU A 82 -12.32 10.37 17.78
N ALA A 83 -13.06 9.93 16.76
CA ALA A 83 -14.36 10.50 16.42
C ALA A 83 -15.44 10.30 17.50
N LEU A 84 -15.30 9.25 18.33
CA LEU A 84 -16.23 8.93 19.41
C LEU A 84 -15.84 9.55 20.76
N THR A 85 -14.68 10.20 20.86
CA THR A 85 -14.24 10.87 22.10
C THR A 85 -14.63 12.34 22.01
N PRO A 86 -15.60 12.84 22.80
CA PRO A 86 -15.89 14.28 22.86
C PRO A 86 -14.65 15.02 23.35
N GLY A 87 -14.29 16.10 22.66
CA GLY A 87 -13.25 17.04 23.10
C GLY A 87 -13.69 17.92 24.26
#